data_AF-A0AAE9HTB5-F1
#
_entry.id   AF-A0AAE9HTB5-F1
#
_cell.length_a   1.000
_cell.length_b   1.000
_cell.length_c   1.000
_cell.angle_alpha   90.00
_cell.angle_beta   90.00
_cell.angle_gamma   90.00
#
_symmetry.space_group_name_H-M   'P 1'
#
loop_
_entity.id
_entity.type
_entity.pdbx_description
1 polymer ?
#
loop_
_entity_poly.entity_id
_entity_poly.type
_entity_poly.pdbx_seq_one_letter_code
_entity_poly.pdbx_strand_id
1 'polypeptide(L)'
;MLFSKNDKINGLVAEKVRGGWQVRKGKKHKILIAPSGQRVAIPATPSDYRAFLNFSRDVRRLAEGLPIRVREQIEPEPSVSREEDGV
;
A
#
# COMPACT_ATOMS: atom_id res chain seq x y z
N MET A 1 -2.25 20.27 -6.46
CA MET A 1 -1.05 19.45 -6.19
C MET A 1 -1.13 18.17 -6.99
N LEU A 2 -0.04 17.76 -7.66
CA LEU A 2 0.00 16.51 -8.43
C LEU A 2 0.74 15.43 -7.62
N PHE A 3 0.07 14.32 -7.30
CA PHE A 3 0.61 13.20 -6.53
C PHE A 3 0.95 11.99 -7.39
N SER A 4 0.18 11.76 -8.46
CA SER A 4 0.35 10.68 -9.42
C SER A 4 0.01 11.20 -10.83
N LYS A 5 0.52 10.54 -11.88
CA LYS A 5 0.07 10.78 -13.26
C LYS A 5 -1.33 10.23 -13.55
N ASN A 6 -1.90 9.41 -12.65
CA ASN A 6 -3.25 8.88 -12.80
C ASN A 6 -4.24 9.75 -12.01
N ASP A 7 -5.24 10.31 -12.70
CA ASP A 7 -6.21 11.23 -12.11
C ASP A 7 -7.03 10.60 -10.98
N LYS A 8 -7.36 9.31 -11.08
CA LYS A 8 -8.11 8.60 -10.03
C LYS A 8 -7.31 8.49 -8.74
N ILE A 9 -6.01 8.17 -8.86
CA ILE A 9 -5.09 8.12 -7.71
C ILE A 9 -4.88 9.52 -7.14
N ASN A 10 -4.68 10.51 -8.02
CA ASN A 10 -4.49 11.90 -7.60
C ASN A 10 -5.71 12.45 -6.85
N GLY A 11 -6.92 12.19 -7.35
CA GLY A 11 -8.17 12.56 -6.69
C GLY A 11 -8.35 11.88 -5.33
N LEU A 12 -8.11 10.57 -5.26
CA LEU A 12 -8.19 9.83 -4.00
C LEU A 12 -7.22 10.37 -2.95
N VAL A 13 -5.96 10.63 -3.32
CA VAL A 13 -4.97 11.22 -2.40
C VAL A 13 -5.42 12.61 -1.94
N ALA A 14 -5.91 13.45 -2.84
CA ALA A 14 -6.37 14.80 -2.51
C ALA A 14 -7.55 14.78 -1.52
N GLU A 15 -8.51 13.88 -1.71
CA GLU A 15 -9.63 13.68 -0.77
C GLU A 15 -9.12 13.29 0.62
N LYS A 16 -8.21 12.32 0.71
CA LYS A 16 -7.66 11.88 2.01
C LYS A 16 -6.86 12.97 2.71
N VAL A 17 -6.06 13.74 1.96
CA VAL A 17 -5.33 14.88 2.53
C VAL A 17 -6.29 15.94 3.09
N ARG A 18 -7.41 16.22 2.41
CA ARG A 18 -8.47 17.09 2.96
C ARG A 18 -9.09 16.51 4.23
N GLY A 19 -9.19 15.19 4.32
CA GLY A 19 -9.64 14.47 5.52
C GLY A 19 -8.60 14.32 6.63
N GLY A 20 -7.49 15.07 6.61
CA GLY A 20 -6.49 15.08 7.68
C GLY A 20 -5.33 14.10 7.49
N TRP A 21 -5.24 13.43 6.34
CA TRP A 21 -4.09 12.58 6.02
C TRP A 21 -2.89 13.43 5.59
N GLN A 22 -1.68 12.92 5.79
CA GLN A 22 -0.45 13.65 5.49
C GLN A 22 0.27 13.04 4.29
N VAL A 23 0.93 13.88 3.50
CA VAL A 23 1.81 13.40 2.41
C VAL A 23 3.25 13.80 2.70
N ARG A 24 4.15 12.83 2.62
CA ARG A 24 5.60 13.04 2.69
C ARG A 24 6.26 12.70 1.36
N LYS A 25 7.41 13.34 1.10
CA LYS A 25 8.28 13.00 -0.02
C LYS A 25 9.14 11.79 0.39
N GLY A 26 8.96 10.65 -0.27
CA GLY A 26 9.89 9.52 -0.15
C GLY A 26 11.04 9.63 -1.16
N LYS A 27 11.95 8.65 -1.15
CA LYS A 27 13.10 8.60 -2.10
C LYS A 27 12.66 8.51 -3.56
N LYS A 28 11.76 7.57 -3.87
CA LYS A 28 11.29 7.29 -5.25
C LYS A 28 9.85 7.74 -5.49
N HIS A 29 9.00 7.59 -4.49
CA HIS A 29 7.57 7.88 -4.55
C HIS A 29 7.15 8.73 -3.35
N LYS A 30 6.09 9.55 -3.52
CA LYS A 30 5.45 10.21 -2.39
C LYS A 30 4.78 9.16 -1.50
N ILE A 31 4.69 9.44 -0.21
CA ILE A 31 4.13 8.55 0.80
C ILE A 31 2.90 9.22 1.36
N LEU A 32 1.77 8.53 1.35
CA LEU A 32 0.55 8.92 2.03
C LEU A 32 0.55 8.29 3.43
N ILE A 33 0.28 9.09 4.45
CA ILE A 33 0.33 8.72 5.86
C ILE A 33 -1.07 8.92 6.43
N ALA A 34 -1.62 7.84 6.98
CA ALA A 34 -2.90 7.83 7.65
C ALA A 34 -2.79 8.47 9.05
N PRO A 35 -3.90 8.99 9.60
CA PRO A 35 -3.95 9.49 10.98
C PRO A 35 -3.53 8.45 12.03
N SER A 36 -3.69 7.15 11.73
CA SER A 36 -3.22 6.03 12.55
C SER A 36 -1.69 5.89 12.60
N GLY A 37 -0.94 6.67 11.80
CA GLY A 37 0.51 6.58 11.66
C GLY A 37 0.97 5.55 10.61
N GLN A 38 0.06 4.74 10.08
CA GLN A 38 0.36 3.82 8.99
C GLN A 38 0.59 4.56 7.66
N ARG A 39 1.34 3.96 6.74
CA ARG A 39 1.79 4.63 5.51
C ARG A 39 1.70 3.73 4.28
N VAL A 40 1.42 4.35 3.12
CA VAL A 40 1.37 3.70 1.82
C VAL A 40 2.11 4.53 0.76
N ALA A 41 2.83 3.88 -0.14
CA ALA A 41 3.49 4.56 -1.25
C ALA A 41 2.47 4.95 -2.33
N ILE A 42 2.53 6.20 -2.79
CA ILE A 42 1.70 6.70 -3.89
C ILE A 42 2.39 6.32 -5.22
N PRO A 43 1.80 5.44 -6.04
CA PRO A 43 2.39 5.07 -7.33
C PRO A 43 2.44 6.30 -8.26
N ALA A 44 3.64 6.71 -8.67
CA ALA A 44 3.85 7.90 -9.49
C ALA A 44 3.45 7.70 -10.95
N THR A 45 3.79 6.53 -11.52
CA THR A 45 3.55 6.15 -12.92
C THR A 45 2.97 4.73 -12.97
N PRO A 46 1.71 4.54 -12.56
CA PRO A 46 1.08 3.23 -12.68
C PRO A 46 0.89 2.87 -14.17
N SER A 47 1.55 1.81 -14.64
CA SER A 47 1.36 1.26 -15.99
C SER A 47 0.29 0.15 -16.03
N ASP A 48 -0.11 -0.37 -14.87
CA ASP A 48 -1.12 -1.43 -14.73
C ASP A 48 -2.46 -0.83 -14.26
N TYR A 49 -3.56 -1.20 -14.92
CA TYR A 49 -4.92 -0.78 -14.54
C TYR A 49 -5.28 -1.20 -13.11
N ARG A 50 -4.66 -2.26 -12.58
CA ARG A 50 -4.84 -2.75 -11.21
C ARG A 50 -4.18 -1.87 -10.16
N ALA A 51 -3.26 -0.97 -10.55
CA ALA A 51 -2.55 -0.11 -9.61
C ALA A 51 -3.50 0.79 -8.82
N PHE A 52 -4.55 1.33 -9.46
CA PHE A 52 -5.58 2.10 -8.77
C PHE A 52 -6.38 1.22 -7.79
N LEU A 53 -6.78 0.01 -8.21
CA LEU A 53 -7.55 -0.91 -7.36
C LEU A 53 -6.76 -1.35 -6.12
N ASN A 54 -5.49 -1.71 -6.30
CA ASN A 54 -4.59 -2.09 -5.21
C ASN A 54 -4.38 -0.90 -4.26
N PHE A 55 -4.05 0.28 -4.79
CA PHE A 55 -3.83 1.47 -3.99
C PHE A 55 -5.09 1.87 -3.21
N SER A 56 -6.27 1.85 -3.85
CA SER A 56 -7.55 2.16 -3.19
C SER A 56 -7.86 1.17 -2.08
N ARG A 57 -7.57 -0.12 -2.27
CA ARG A 57 -7.75 -1.15 -1.25
C ARG A 57 -6.84 -0.90 -0.05
N ASP A 58 -5.58 -0.57 -0.29
CA ASP A 58 -4.62 -0.30 0.78
C ASP A 58 -5.02 0.95 1.58
N VAL A 59 -5.39 2.04 0.89
CA VAL A 59 -5.91 3.26 1.54
C VAL A 59 -7.14 2.97 2.38
N ARG A 60 -8.08 2.15 1.89
CA ARG A 60 -9.25 1.76 2.67
C ARG A 60 -8.87 0.98 3.94
N ARG A 61 -7.96 0.01 3.84
CA ARG A 61 -7.48 -0.75 5.01
C ARG A 61 -6.83 0.17 6.03
N LEU A 62 -6.00 1.11 5.59
CA LEU A 62 -5.39 2.10 6.47
C LEU A 62 -6.43 3.00 7.16
N ALA A 63 -7.50 3.37 6.45
CA ALA A 63 -8.61 4.14 7.03
C ALA A 63 -9.36 3.36 8.13
N GLU A 64 -9.44 2.05 7.98
CA GLU A 64 -10.06 1.11 8.94
C GLU A 64 -9.06 0.66 10.03
N GLY A 65 -7.82 1.18 10.05
CA GLY A 65 -6.78 0.76 11.00
C GLY A 65 -6.24 -0.67 10.77
N LEU A 66 -6.53 -1.26 9.61
CA LEU A 66 -6.10 -2.60 9.24
C LEU A 66 -4.71 -2.58 8.59
N PRO A 67 -3.89 -3.63 8.78
CA PRO A 67 -2.61 -3.74 8.09
C PRO A 67 -2.83 -3.89 6.58
N ILE A 68 -1.99 -3.21 5.80
CA ILE A 68 -1.88 -3.43 4.35
C ILE A 68 -1.46 -4.88 4.14
N ARG A 69 -2.14 -5.58 3.23
CA ARG A 69 -1.65 -6.91 2.81
C ARG A 69 -0.40 -6.66 2.01
N VAL A 70 0.76 -6.93 2.60
CA VAL A 70 2.00 -7.05 1.85
C VAL A 70 1.72 -8.15 0.83
N ARG A 71 1.57 -7.81 -0.45
CA ARG A 71 1.73 -8.80 -1.50
C ARG A 71 3.18 -9.22 -1.43
N GLU A 72 3.43 -10.28 -0.68
CA GLU A 72 4.37 -11.36 -1.02
C GLU A 72 5.50 -10.89 -1.94
N GLN A 73 6.53 -10.31 -1.35
CA GLN A 73 7.85 -10.80 -1.68
C GLN A 73 7.86 -12.23 -1.14
N ILE A 74 8.20 -13.20 -1.98
CA ILE A 74 8.27 -14.62 -1.66
C ILE A 74 9.07 -14.78 -0.35
N GLU A 75 8.37 -15.05 0.75
CA GLU A 75 8.93 -15.76 1.89
C GLU A 75 8.72 -17.24 1.53
N PRO A 76 9.77 -18.06 1.33
CA PRO A 76 9.53 -19.49 1.22
C PRO A 76 8.82 -19.93 2.52
N GLU A 77 7.69 -20.63 2.34
CA GLU A 77 7.01 -21.36 3.42
C GLU A 77 8.06 -22.05 4.29
N PRO A 78 7.93 -22.02 5.63
CA PRO A 78 8.87 -22.69 6.51
C PRO A 78 8.97 -24.14 6.03
N SER A 79 10.19 -24.53 5.65
CA SER A 79 10.48 -25.90 5.26
C SER A 79 9.97 -26.80 6.37
N VAL A 80 8.87 -27.49 6.09
CA VAL A 80 8.32 -28.56 6.91
C VAL A 80 9.47 -29.52 7.14
N SER A 81 10.07 -29.46 8.32
CA SER A 81 10.93 -30.51 8.83
C SER A 81 10.03 -31.73 8.92
N ARG A 82 10.14 -32.58 7.90
CA ARG A 82 9.58 -33.91 7.91
C ARG A 82 10.19 -34.61 9.12
N GLU A 83 9.43 -34.68 10.20
CA GLU A 83 9.68 -35.68 11.24
C GLU A 83 9.37 -37.02 10.57
N GLU A 84 10.42 -37.72 10.15
CA GLU A 84 10.31 -39.12 9.78
C GLU A 84 10.13 -39.92 11.07
N ASP A 85 8.89 -40.17 11.45
CA ASP A 85 8.53 -41.38 12.17
C ASP A 85 8.89 -42.58 11.29
N GLY A 86 9.82 -43.42 11.75
CA GLY A 86 10.26 -44.57 10.97
C GLY A 86 11.29 -45.47 11.65
N VAL A 87 10.83 -46.17 12.70
CA VAL A 87 11.21 -47.54 13.14
C VAL A 87 12.68 -47.86 13.36
#